data_AF-A0A1I8ACR9-F1
#
_entry.id   AF-A0A1I8ACR9-F1
#
_cell.length_a   1.000
_cell.length_b   1.000
_cell.length_c   1.000
_cell.angle_alpha   90.00
_cell.angle_beta   90.00
_cell.angle_gamma   90.00
#
_symmetry.space_group_name_H-M   'P 1'
#
loop_
_entity.id
_entity.type
_entity.pdbx_description
1 polymer ?
#
loop_
_entity_poly.entity_id
_entity_poly.type
_entity_poly.pdbx_seq_one_letter_code
_entity_poly.pdbx_strand_id
1 'polypeptide(L)'
;VDNVGIDDNFFELGGDSLRVLKMLSRVRACADLDIELKLRDVMAGPTIGELSGYSTLQEQNLDPLLLLNTPVEHGPALFCLHAGFGTVFDYEPLARRLEGRCSVYGLQCRMLLDPGWVDESLQSMAIDYAQYIRQKQPEGPYRLLGWSL
;
A
#
# COMPACT_ATOMS: atom_id res chain seq x y z
N VAL A 1 3.00 20.37 5.65
CA VAL A 1 2.98 19.49 6.82
C VAL A 1 4.12 19.98 7.70
N ASP A 2 3.80 20.48 8.88
CA ASP A 2 4.77 21.21 9.72
C ASP A 2 5.43 20.30 10.76
N ASN A 3 4.80 19.17 11.09
CA ASN A 3 5.33 18.08 11.91
C ASN A 3 5.01 16.74 11.24
N VAL A 4 5.99 15.84 11.15
CA VAL A 4 5.84 14.48 10.61
C VAL A 4 6.35 13.50 11.67
N GLY A 5 5.50 12.60 12.12
CA GLY A 5 5.80 11.51 13.04
C GLY A 5 6.52 10.35 12.35
N ILE A 6 7.09 9.44 13.15
CA ILE A 6 7.82 8.29 12.59
C ILE A 6 6.90 7.28 11.89
N ASP A 7 5.63 7.23 12.28
CA ASP A 7 4.62 6.30 11.76
C ASP A 7 3.69 6.98 10.72
N ASP A 8 3.94 8.25 10.38
CA ASP A 8 3.13 8.95 9.40
C ASP A 8 3.46 8.44 7.99
N ASN A 9 2.45 7.92 7.30
CA ASN A 9 2.59 7.39 5.95
C ASN A 9 2.81 8.52 4.93
N PHE A 10 3.91 8.44 4.17
CA PHE A 10 4.29 9.42 3.15
C PHE A 10 3.17 9.73 2.14
N PHE A 11 2.44 8.70 1.70
CA PHE A 11 1.40 8.82 0.68
C PHE A 11 0.10 9.40 1.25
N GLU A 12 -0.27 9.02 2.47
CA GLU A 12 -1.44 9.59 3.17
C GLU A 12 -1.26 11.09 3.43
N LEU A 13 -0.01 11.54 3.64
CA LEU A 13 0.35 12.96 3.73
C LEU A 13 0.32 13.70 2.37
N GLY A 14 -0.15 13.04 1.30
CA GLY A 14 -0.23 13.58 -0.05
C GLY A 14 1.06 13.44 -0.86
N GLY A 15 1.96 12.54 -0.44
CA GLY A 15 3.12 12.12 -1.21
C GLY A 15 2.73 11.40 -2.50
N ASP A 16 3.59 11.51 -3.51
CA ASP A 16 3.46 10.78 -4.77
C ASP A 16 4.84 10.34 -5.27
N SER A 17 4.87 9.55 -6.34
CA SER A 17 6.11 9.03 -6.93
C SER A 17 7.11 10.11 -7.34
N LEU A 18 6.65 11.27 -7.83
CA LEU A 18 7.54 12.39 -8.17
C LEU A 18 8.14 13.02 -6.91
N ARG A 19 7.37 13.13 -5.83
CA ARG A 19 7.85 13.59 -4.52
C ARG A 19 8.83 12.60 -3.91
N VAL A 20 8.61 11.29 -4.05
CA VAL A 20 9.60 10.28 -3.62
C VAL A 20 10.90 10.46 -4.40
N LEU A 21 10.87 10.59 -5.72
CA LEU A 21 12.09 10.79 -6.52
C LEU A 21 12.87 12.05 -6.08
N LYS A 22 12.16 13.14 -5.78
CA LYS A 22 12.77 14.37 -5.23
C LYS A 22 13.37 14.13 -3.84
N MET A 23 12.68 13.40 -2.97
CA MET A 23 13.17 13.02 -1.65
C MET A 23 14.46 12.19 -1.76
N LEU A 24 14.47 11.13 -2.58
CA LEU A 24 15.64 10.29 -2.81
C LEU A 24 16.84 11.09 -3.33
N SER A 25 16.60 12.08 -4.20
CA SER A 25 17.65 12.98 -4.68
C SER A 25 18.25 13.83 -3.55
N ARG A 26 17.44 14.26 -2.57
CA ARG A 26 17.92 15.04 -1.42
C ARG A 26 18.66 14.18 -0.41
N VAL A 27 18.17 12.97 -0.14
CA VAL A 27 18.86 11.99 0.72
C VAL A 27 20.26 11.71 0.17
N ARG A 28 20.38 11.39 -1.13
CA ARG A 28 21.67 11.16 -1.79
C ARG A 28 22.62 12.36 -1.76
N ALA A 29 22.11 13.58 -1.64
CA ALA A 29 22.92 14.79 -1.57
C ALA A 29 23.41 15.12 -0.15
N CYS A 30 22.86 14.46 0.88
CA CYS A 30 23.29 14.62 2.26
C CYS A 30 24.48 13.70 2.52
N ALA A 31 25.70 14.24 2.42
CA ALA A 31 26.94 13.46 2.58
C ALA A 31 27.10 12.81 3.97
N ASP A 32 26.39 13.32 4.98
CA ASP A 32 26.41 12.79 6.35
C ASP A 32 25.47 11.58 6.55
N LEU A 33 24.63 11.26 5.55
CA LEU A 33 23.73 10.12 5.58
C LEU A 33 24.28 9.00 4.69
N ASP A 34 24.86 7.97 5.29
CA ASP A 34 25.29 6.74 4.61
C ASP A 34 24.12 5.78 4.39
N ILE A 35 23.11 6.23 3.62
CA ILE A 35 21.88 5.48 3.37
C ILE A 35 21.63 5.37 1.86
N GLU A 36 21.58 4.13 1.36
CA GLU A 36 21.14 3.84 -0.01
C GLU A 36 19.63 3.55 -0.02
N LEU A 37 18.82 4.56 -0.37
CA LEU A 37 17.37 4.44 -0.44
C LEU A 37 16.89 4.41 -1.91
N LYS A 38 16.02 3.45 -2.24
CA LYS A 38 15.40 3.28 -3.57
C LYS A 38 13.91 3.56 -3.50
N LEU A 39 13.30 3.83 -4.66
CA LEU A 39 11.86 4.07 -4.76
C LEU A 39 11.05 2.93 -4.16
N ARG A 40 11.44 1.68 -4.45
CA ARG A 40 10.77 0.49 -3.93
C ARG A 40 10.78 0.43 -2.40
N ASP A 41 11.83 0.93 -1.75
CA ASP A 41 11.98 0.84 -0.30
C ASP A 41 10.96 1.76 0.38
N VAL A 42 10.75 2.96 -0.19
CA VAL A 42 9.71 3.92 0.25
C VAL A 42 8.30 3.42 -0.07
N MET A 43 8.14 2.66 -1.16
CA MET A 43 6.84 2.06 -1.51
C MET A 43 6.49 0.90 -0.58
N ALA A 44 7.48 0.15 -0.11
CA ALA A 44 7.35 -0.98 0.81
C ALA A 44 7.19 -0.55 2.27
N GLY A 45 7.97 0.44 2.71
CA GLY A 45 7.88 1.07 4.02
C GLY A 45 7.65 2.57 3.87
N PRO A 46 6.39 3.03 3.75
CA PRO A 46 6.09 4.44 3.51
C PRO A 46 6.29 5.36 4.71
N THR A 47 6.73 4.86 5.86
CA THR A 47 6.97 5.64 7.08
C THR A 47 8.46 5.78 7.40
N ILE A 48 8.83 6.76 8.22
CA ILE A 48 10.22 6.92 8.68
C ILE A 48 10.64 5.74 9.56
N GLY A 49 9.73 5.22 10.39
CA GLY A 49 9.95 4.08 11.27
C GLY A 49 10.33 2.83 10.47
N GLU A 50 9.55 2.49 9.45
CA GLU A 50 9.82 1.35 8.57
C GLU A 50 11.15 1.51 7.82
N LEU A 51 11.42 2.69 7.24
CA LEU A 51 12.65 2.95 6.49
C LEU A 51 13.92 2.95 7.34
N SER A 52 13.80 3.29 8.63
CA SER A 52 14.92 3.29 9.56
C SER A 52 15.16 1.93 10.23
N GLY A 53 14.29 0.94 9.96
CA GLY A 53 14.30 -0.33 10.67
C GLY A 53 13.89 -0.21 12.14
N TYR A 54 13.28 0.93 12.52
CA TYR A 54 12.73 1.13 13.86
C TYR A 54 11.48 0.26 14.01
N SER A 55 11.63 -0.88 14.68
CA SER A 55 10.55 -1.85 14.91
C SER A 55 10.14 -1.86 16.39
N THR A 56 8.94 -1.37 16.68
CA THR A 56 8.22 -1.75 17.90
C THR A 56 7.53 -3.08 17.65
N LEU A 57 8.28 -4.19 17.71
CA LEU A 57 7.81 -5.59 17.63
C LEU A 57 6.34 -5.74 17.17
N GLN A 58 6.11 -5.61 15.86
CA GLN A 58 4.83 -5.93 15.25
C GLN A 58 5.12 -7.04 14.24
N GLU A 59 4.43 -8.18 14.37
CA GLU A 59 4.49 -9.26 13.37
C GLU A 59 4.30 -8.63 11.98
N GLN A 60 5.18 -8.96 11.03
CA GLN A 60 5.03 -8.48 9.65
C GLN A 60 3.67 -8.95 9.14
N ASN A 61 2.72 -8.02 9.04
CA ASN A 61 1.43 -8.32 8.46
C ASN A 61 1.60 -8.39 6.94
N LEU A 62 1.74 -9.61 6.43
CA LEU A 62 1.89 -9.88 5.01
C LEU A 62 0.54 -9.89 4.26
N ASP A 63 -0.54 -9.42 4.89
CA ASP A 63 -1.84 -9.24 4.23
C ASP A 63 -1.76 -8.11 3.19
N PRO A 64 -1.92 -8.41 1.88
CA PRO A 64 -1.91 -7.39 0.83
C PRO A 64 -3.17 -6.51 0.82
N LEU A 65 -4.20 -6.79 1.64
CA LEU A 65 -5.40 -5.98 1.72
C LEU A 65 -5.23 -4.82 2.72
N LEU A 66 -5.01 -3.63 2.18
CA LEU A 66 -4.99 -2.38 2.94
C LEU A 66 -6.38 -1.74 2.94
N LEU A 67 -6.93 -1.46 4.13
CA LEU A 67 -8.18 -0.70 4.24
C LEU A 67 -7.89 0.81 4.05
N LEU A 68 -8.57 1.43 3.09
CA LEU A 68 -8.29 2.82 2.65
C LEU A 68 -9.28 3.86 3.18
N ASN A 69 -10.28 3.44 3.96
CA ASN A 69 -11.27 4.33 4.61
C ASN A 69 -11.79 3.73 5.92
N THR A 70 -12.66 4.43 6.64
CA THR A 70 -13.26 3.89 7.86
C THR A 70 -14.05 2.62 7.51
N PRO A 71 -13.88 1.51 8.26
CA PRO A 71 -14.62 0.29 8.01
C PRO A 71 -16.12 0.55 8.17
N VAL A 72 -16.91 0.11 7.18
CA VAL A 72 -18.37 0.12 7.24
C VAL A 72 -18.84 -1.25 7.71
N GLU A 73 -19.26 -1.34 8.97
CA GLU A 73 -19.80 -2.58 9.54
C GLU A 73 -21.00 -3.10 8.74
N HIS A 74 -20.99 -4.39 8.42
CA HIS A 74 -22.04 -5.07 7.63
C HIS A 74 -22.35 -4.41 6.27
N GLY A 75 -21.51 -3.48 5.82
CA GLY A 75 -21.63 -2.79 4.53
C GLY A 75 -20.93 -3.54 3.40
N PRO A 76 -21.19 -3.16 2.14
CA PRO A 76 -20.50 -3.74 1.00
C PRO A 76 -19.00 -3.41 1.02
N ALA A 77 -18.18 -4.26 0.40
CA ALA A 77 -16.76 -4.01 0.15
C ALA A 77 -16.50 -3.72 -1.33
N LEU A 78 -15.55 -2.83 -1.60
CA LEU A 78 -14.95 -2.59 -2.91
C LEU A 78 -13.48 -2.97 -2.82
N PHE A 79 -13.03 -3.89 -3.68
CA PHE A 79 -11.64 -4.32 -3.75
C PHE A 79 -10.96 -3.67 -4.96
N CYS A 80 -9.90 -2.91 -4.71
CA CYS A 80 -9.18 -2.10 -5.67
C CYS A 80 -7.79 -2.71 -5.92
N LEU A 81 -7.56 -3.28 -7.11
CA LEU A 81 -6.29 -3.92 -7.46
C LEU A 81 -5.22 -2.87 -7.76
N HIS A 82 -4.01 -3.05 -7.25
CA HIS A 82 -2.88 -2.16 -7.51
C HIS A 82 -2.62 -1.97 -9.02
N ALA A 83 -2.02 -0.83 -9.37
CA ALA A 83 -1.48 -0.60 -10.72
C ALA A 83 -0.06 -1.20 -10.88
N GLY A 84 0.60 -0.98 -12.02
CA GLY A 84 1.90 -1.59 -12.33
C GLY A 84 3.07 -1.32 -11.36
N PHE A 85 2.97 -0.34 -10.46
CA PHE A 85 3.97 -0.09 -9.40
C PHE A 85 3.64 -0.76 -8.06
N GLY A 86 2.52 -1.48 -7.97
CA GLY A 86 2.17 -2.31 -6.81
C GLY A 86 1.46 -1.58 -5.67
N THR A 87 1.40 -0.25 -5.68
CA THR A 87 0.71 0.54 -4.66
C THR A 87 -0.77 0.75 -4.95
N VAL A 88 -1.52 1.11 -3.91
CA VAL A 88 -2.98 1.33 -3.96
C VAL A 88 -3.42 2.73 -3.53
N PHE A 89 -2.48 3.61 -3.18
CA PHE A 89 -2.77 4.97 -2.68
C PHE A 89 -3.45 5.87 -3.73
N ASP A 90 -3.34 5.52 -5.02
CA ASP A 90 -4.10 6.18 -6.09
C ASP A 90 -5.63 6.07 -5.90
N TYR A 91 -6.09 5.11 -5.11
CA TYR A 91 -7.50 4.94 -4.74
C TYR A 91 -7.95 5.79 -3.55
N GLU A 92 -7.06 6.49 -2.82
CA GLU A 92 -7.45 7.32 -1.69
C GLU A 92 -8.52 8.37 -2.04
N PRO A 93 -8.43 9.12 -3.16
CA PRO A 93 -9.48 10.10 -3.50
C PRO A 93 -10.83 9.46 -3.79
N LEU A 94 -10.86 8.19 -4.21
CA LEU A 94 -12.08 7.40 -4.37
C LEU A 94 -12.59 6.92 -3.00
N ALA A 95 -11.70 6.38 -2.17
CA ALA A 95 -12.03 5.89 -0.83
C ALA A 95 -12.68 6.98 0.03
N ARG A 96 -12.11 8.19 0.04
CA ARG A 96 -12.69 9.37 0.72
C ARG A 96 -14.08 9.76 0.21
N ARG A 97 -14.39 9.54 -1.07
CA ARG A 97 -15.73 9.81 -1.63
C ARG A 97 -16.74 8.71 -1.30
N LEU A 98 -16.27 7.53 -0.92
CA LEU A 98 -17.07 6.38 -0.53
C LEU A 98 -17.14 6.20 0.99
N GLU A 99 -16.61 7.15 1.75
CA GLU A 99 -16.67 7.21 3.22
C GLU A 99 -18.10 6.97 3.73
N GLY A 100 -18.24 6.04 4.68
CA GLY A 100 -19.53 5.63 5.25
C GLY A 100 -20.47 4.88 4.29
N ARG A 101 -20.12 4.70 3.01
CA ARG A 101 -20.97 4.02 2.01
C ARG A 101 -20.54 2.57 1.77
N CYS A 102 -19.24 2.31 1.75
CA CYS A 102 -18.66 0.97 1.63
C CYS A 102 -17.23 0.95 2.17
N SER A 103 -16.76 -0.21 2.60
CA SER A 103 -15.33 -0.40 2.92
C SER A 103 -14.54 -0.51 1.62
N VAL A 104 -13.48 0.29 1.46
CA VAL A 104 -12.61 0.27 0.29
C VAL A 104 -11.29 -0.38 0.66
N TYR A 105 -11.01 -1.55 0.10
CA TYR A 105 -9.77 -2.27 0.29
C TYR A 105 -8.90 -2.13 -0.95
N GLY A 106 -7.67 -1.65 -0.78
CA GLY A 106 -6.63 -1.74 -1.79
C GLY A 106 -5.89 -3.06 -1.68
N LEU A 107 -5.73 -3.79 -2.77
CA LEU A 107 -4.93 -4.99 -2.86
C LEU A 107 -3.53 -4.64 -3.40
N GLN A 108 -2.56 -4.53 -2.51
CA GLN A 108 -1.17 -4.18 -2.82
C GLN A 108 -0.39 -5.36 -3.41
N CYS A 109 0.67 -5.03 -4.16
CA CYS A 109 1.59 -6.05 -4.65
C CYS A 109 2.35 -6.68 -3.48
N ARG A 110 2.32 -8.01 -3.40
CA ARG A 110 2.99 -8.79 -2.33
C ARG A 110 4.50 -8.57 -2.27
N MET A 111 5.13 -8.22 -3.40
CA MET A 111 6.56 -7.89 -3.45
C MET A 111 6.92 -6.64 -2.63
N LEU A 112 5.93 -5.80 -2.30
CA LEU A 112 6.13 -4.66 -1.39
C LEU A 112 6.12 -5.08 0.08
N LEU A 113 5.49 -6.22 0.41
CA LEU A 113 5.40 -6.75 1.77
C LEU A 113 6.51 -7.77 2.05
N ASP A 114 6.80 -8.62 1.07
CA ASP A 114 7.89 -9.59 1.07
C ASP A 114 8.77 -9.35 -0.16
N PRO A 115 9.95 -8.73 -0.01
CA PRO A 115 10.88 -8.50 -1.11
C PRO A 115 11.40 -9.77 -1.80
N GLY A 116 11.27 -10.93 -1.14
CA GLY A 116 11.59 -12.24 -1.70
C GLY A 116 10.45 -12.86 -2.51
N TRP A 117 9.24 -12.28 -2.46
CA TRP A 117 8.09 -12.80 -3.20
C TRP A 117 8.28 -12.64 -4.70
N VAL A 118 7.93 -13.69 -5.46
CA VAL A 118 7.93 -13.66 -6.92
C VAL A 118 6.68 -14.35 -7.43
N ASP A 119 5.89 -13.62 -8.21
CA ASP A 119 4.74 -14.20 -8.89
C ASP A 119 5.17 -14.87 -10.21
N GLU A 120 4.87 -16.18 -10.33
CA GLU A 120 5.24 -16.99 -11.49
C GLU A 120 4.44 -16.62 -12.75
N SER A 121 3.20 -16.13 -12.57
CA SER A 121 2.32 -15.73 -13.67
C SER A 121 1.21 -14.77 -13.20
N LEU A 122 0.59 -14.06 -14.13
CA LEU A 122 -0.61 -13.26 -13.84
C LEU A 122 -1.79 -14.13 -13.37
N GLN A 123 -1.88 -15.37 -13.89
CA GLN A 123 -2.92 -16.33 -13.50
C GLN A 123 -2.76 -16.74 -12.03
N SER A 124 -1.55 -17.10 -11.59
CA SER A 124 -1.28 -17.47 -10.20
C SER A 124 -1.51 -16.29 -9.26
N MET A 125 -1.06 -15.10 -9.67
CA MET A 125 -1.31 -13.86 -8.95
C MET A 125 -2.82 -13.61 -8.75
N ALA A 126 -3.62 -13.74 -9.81
CA ALA A 126 -5.07 -13.56 -9.74
C ALA A 126 -5.75 -14.60 -8.83
N ILE A 127 -5.29 -15.85 -8.83
CA ILE A 127 -5.81 -16.91 -7.96
C ILE A 127 -5.55 -16.56 -6.49
N ASP A 128 -4.32 -16.15 -6.16
CA ASP A 128 -3.95 -15.81 -4.78
C ASP A 128 -4.70 -14.55 -4.31
N TYR A 129 -4.78 -13.53 -5.16
CA TYR A 129 -5.57 -12.32 -4.91
C TYR A 129 -7.05 -12.64 -4.65
N ALA A 130 -7.64 -13.55 -5.41
CA ALA A 130 -8.99 -14.02 -5.15
C ALA A 130 -9.10 -14.75 -3.80
N GLN A 131 -8.07 -15.47 -3.35
CA GLN A 131 -8.07 -16.11 -2.03
C GLN A 131 -8.07 -15.08 -0.90
N TYR A 132 -7.23 -14.03 -0.97
CA TYR A 132 -7.24 -12.94 0.02
C TYR A 132 -8.61 -12.25 0.08
N ILE A 133 -9.19 -11.93 -1.07
CA ILE A 133 -10.54 -11.34 -1.17
C ILE A 133 -11.58 -12.26 -0.52
N ARG A 134 -11.50 -13.58 -0.76
CA ARG A 134 -12.44 -14.56 -0.20
C ARG A 134 -12.27 -14.81 1.29
N GLN A 135 -11.05 -14.70 1.81
CA GLN A 135 -10.82 -14.72 3.26
C GLN A 135 -11.50 -13.52 3.93
N LYS A 136 -11.49 -12.35 3.27
CA LYS A 136 -12.14 -11.14 3.77
C LYS A 136 -13.66 -11.13 3.57
N GLN A 137 -14.13 -11.58 2.41
CA GLN A 137 -15.54 -11.67 2.04
C GLN A 137 -15.80 -13.08 1.43
N PRO A 138 -16.28 -14.05 2.22
CA PRO A 138 -16.41 -15.45 1.77
C PRO A 138 -17.36 -15.67 0.59
N GLU A 139 -18.39 -14.84 0.48
CA GLU A 139 -19.47 -14.96 -0.50
C GLU A 139 -19.70 -13.68 -1.30
N GLY A 140 -20.17 -13.84 -2.54
CA GLY A 140 -20.48 -12.73 -3.42
C GLY A 140 -21.78 -11.98 -3.06
N PRO A 141 -22.12 -10.92 -3.80
CA PRO A 141 -21.42 -10.43 -4.99
C PRO A 141 -20.12 -9.68 -4.67
N TYR A 142 -19.09 -9.89 -5.48
CA TYR A 142 -17.82 -9.18 -5.39
C TYR A 142 -17.86 -7.89 -6.21
N ARG A 143 -17.28 -6.81 -5.67
CA ARG A 143 -17.07 -5.55 -6.40
C ARG A 143 -15.58 -5.32 -6.55
N LEU A 144 -15.11 -5.41 -7.79
CA LEU A 144 -13.71 -5.27 -8.13
C LEU A 144 -13.52 -3.99 -8.94
N LEU A 145 -12.43 -3.28 -8.69
CA LEU A 145 -11.98 -2.13 -9.47
C LEU A 145 -10.48 -2.27 -9.72
N GLY A 146 -10.05 -1.98 -10.94
CA GLY A 146 -8.65 -1.94 -11.32
C GLY A 146 -8.43 -0.74 -12.24
N TRP A 147 -7.26 -0.13 -12.15
CA TRP A 147 -6.82 0.84 -13.13
C TRP A 147 -5.37 0.54 -13.45
N SER A 148 -4.99 0.66 -14.72
CA SER A 148 -3.72 0.11 -15.17
C SER A 148 -3.67 -1.43 -14.93
N LEU A 149 -2.48 -2.00 -14.73
CA LEU A 149 -2.16 -3.42 -14.87
C LEU A 149 -2.50 -4.29 -13.64
#